data_AF-A0A3L5TV60-F1
#
_entry.id   AF-A0A3L5TV60-F1
#
_cell.length_a   1.000
_cell.length_b   1.000
_cell.length_c   1.000
_cell.angle_alpha   90.00
_cell.angle_beta   90.00
_cell.angle_gamma   90.00
#
_symmetry.space_group_name_H-M   'P 1'
#
loop_
_entity.id
_entity.type
_entity.pdbx_description
1 polymer ?
#
loop_
_entity_poly.entity_id
_entity_poly.type
_entity_poly.pdbx_seq_one_letter_code
_entity_poly.pdbx_strand_id
1 'polypeptide(L)'
;QTYKCRRKCHKKARCIKGKCVCKGKYKGDGVRSCKKVKVQTYRCRRKCHKKARCIKGTCVCKGKYKGDGVRSCKKVKGNLIITKISITF
;
A
#
# COMPACT_ATOMS: atom_id res chain seq x y z
N GLN A 1 -0.61 41.43 -3.45
CA GLN A 1 -0.46 40.58 -4.66
C GLN A 1 -1.45 39.43 -4.60
N THR A 2 -2.50 39.48 -5.43
CA THR A 2 -3.44 38.37 -5.63
C THR A 2 -2.77 37.34 -6.54
N TYR A 3 -2.33 36.21 -6.00
CA TYR A 3 -1.69 35.13 -6.77
C TYR A 3 -2.71 34.42 -7.68
N LYS A 4 -3.16 35.09 -8.74
CA LYS A 4 -4.03 34.55 -9.78
C LYS A 4 -3.18 33.74 -10.74
N CYS A 5 -3.67 32.57 -11.16
CA CYS A 5 -2.95 31.79 -12.17
C CYS A 5 -2.96 32.55 -13.50
N ARG A 6 -1.77 32.84 -14.04
CA ARG A 6 -1.61 33.47 -15.36
C ARG A 6 -2.18 32.63 -16.50
N ARG A 7 -2.29 31.31 -16.31
CA ARG A 7 -2.85 30.36 -17.28
C ARG A 7 -4.03 29.62 -16.69
N LYS A 8 -5.02 29.29 -17.53
CA LYS A 8 -6.14 28.42 -17.15
C LYS A 8 -5.58 27.02 -16.84
N CYS A 9 -5.72 26.58 -15.60
CA CYS A 9 -5.29 25.24 -15.20
C CYS A 9 -6.18 24.15 -15.79
N HIS A 10 -5.65 22.93 -15.87
CA HIS A 10 -6.42 21.76 -16.29
C HIS A 10 -7.65 21.54 -15.38
N LYS A 11 -8.75 20.99 -15.91
CA LYS A 11 -10.01 20.75 -15.15
C LYS A 11 -9.84 19.93 -13.86
N LYS A 12 -8.80 19.10 -13.83
CA LYS A 12 -8.41 18.27 -12.66
C LYS A 12 -7.26 18.86 -11.84
N ALA A 13 -7.00 20.16 -11.93
CA ALA A 13 -5.99 20.88 -11.15
C ALA A 13 -6.61 22.00 -10.30
N ARG A 14 -5.83 22.55 -9.37
CA ARG A 14 -6.12 23.73 -8.56
C ARG A 14 -5.02 24.76 -8.78
N CYS A 15 -5.39 26.03 -8.80
CA CYS A 15 -4.42 27.11 -8.75
C CYS A 15 -3.99 27.32 -7.29
N ILE A 16 -2.69 27.21 -7.00
CA ILE A 16 -2.12 27.43 -5.67
C ILE A 16 -0.89 28.32 -5.86
N LYS A 17 -0.89 29.51 -5.25
CA LYS A 17 0.22 30.49 -5.33
C LYS A 17 0.70 30.74 -6.78
N GLY A 18 -0.24 30.88 -7.72
CA GLY A 18 0.06 31.12 -9.14
C GLY A 18 0.54 29.89 -9.93
N LYS A 19 0.61 28.70 -9.32
CA LYS A 19 0.98 27.44 -9.98
C LYS A 19 -0.23 26.50 -10.09
N CYS A 20 -0.33 25.79 -11.21
CA CYS A 20 -1.34 24.76 -11.40
C CYS A 20 -0.86 23.44 -10.78
N VAL A 21 -1.61 22.90 -9.83
CA VAL A 21 -1.30 21.64 -9.12
C VAL A 21 -2.44 20.65 -9.32
N CYS A 22 -2.16 19.44 -9.80
CA CYS A 22 -3.17 18.42 -9.96
C CYS A 22 -3.88 18.07 -8.64
N LYS A 23 -5.20 17.82 -8.70
CA LYS A 23 -6.01 17.39 -7.55
C LYS A 23 -5.51 16.02 -7.05
N GLY A 24 -5.74 15.71 -5.76
CA GLY A 24 -5.34 14.43 -5.17
C GLY A 24 -5.86 13.24 -5.98
N LYS A 25 -5.01 12.20 -6.14
CA LYS A 25 -5.19 11.06 -7.06
C LYS A 25 -4.91 11.37 -8.54
N TYR A 26 -4.37 12.55 -8.87
CA TYR A 26 -3.91 12.90 -10.22
C TYR A 26 -2.46 13.39 -10.21
N LYS A 27 -1.71 13.07 -11.26
CA LYS A 27 -0.30 13.47 -11.49
C LYS A 27 -0.14 13.99 -12.91
N GLY A 28 0.71 14.98 -13.09
CA GLY A 28 0.96 15.66 -14.36
C GLY A 28 1.39 17.11 -14.13
N ASP A 29 1.46 17.88 -15.21
CA ASP A 29 1.93 19.27 -15.22
C ASP A 29 0.90 20.30 -14.66
N GLY A 30 -0.35 19.87 -14.40
CA GLY A 30 -1.40 20.75 -13.87
C GLY A 30 -2.04 21.71 -14.89
N VAL A 31 -1.42 21.92 -16.04
CA VAL A 31 -1.86 22.86 -17.09
C VAL A 31 -2.51 22.13 -18.25
N ARG A 32 -1.82 21.13 -18.81
CA ARG A 32 -2.29 20.29 -19.93
C ARG A 32 -2.64 18.87 -19.48
N SER A 33 -1.93 18.35 -18.49
CA SER A 33 -2.04 16.97 -18.05
C SER A 33 -2.28 16.85 -16.54
N CYS A 34 -3.35 16.14 -16.19
CA CYS A 34 -3.54 15.54 -14.87
C CYS A 34 -4.16 14.16 -15.07
N LYS A 35 -3.30 13.15 -15.18
CA LYS A 35 -3.69 11.74 -15.34
C LYS A 35 -3.94 11.14 -13.97
N LYS A 36 -4.97 10.29 -13.86
CA LYS A 36 -5.31 9.63 -12.58
C LYS A 36 -4.15 8.72 -12.20
N VAL A 37 -3.45 9.03 -11.13
CA VAL A 37 -2.49 8.07 -10.56
C VAL A 37 -3.32 7.00 -9.89
N LYS A 38 -3.03 5.73 -10.21
CA LYS A 38 -3.51 4.61 -9.42
C LYS A 38 -2.91 4.79 -8.03
N VAL A 39 -3.64 5.45 -7.13
CA VAL A 39 -3.34 5.42 -5.70
C VAL A 39 -3.45 3.95 -5.35
N GLN A 40 -2.31 3.30 -5.24
CA GLN A 40 -2.21 1.94 -4.78
C GLN A 40 -2.43 2.04 -3.28
N THR A 41 -3.69 2.23 -2.88
CA THR A 41 -4.10 2.02 -1.51
C THR A 41 -3.61 0.62 -1.22
N TYR A 42 -2.65 0.46 -0.32
CA TYR A 42 -2.09 -0.83 0.10
C TYR A 42 -3.12 -1.72 0.82
N ARG A 43 -4.40 -1.56 0.50
CA ARG A 43 -5.45 -2.53 0.74
C ARG A 43 -5.12 -3.75 -0.09
N CYS A 44 -5.15 -4.92 0.53
CA CYS A 44 -5.03 -6.16 -0.23
C CYS A 44 -6.16 -6.19 -1.24
N ARG A 45 -5.81 -6.12 -2.53
CA ARG A 45 -6.77 -6.18 -3.64
C ARG A 45 -7.60 -7.46 -3.61
N ARG A 46 -7.08 -8.49 -2.95
CA ARG A 46 -7.74 -9.79 -2.72
C ARG A 46 -7.91 -10.01 -1.22
N LYS A 47 -9.02 -10.63 -0.83
CA LYS A 47 -9.24 -11.10 0.54
C LYS A 47 -8.16 -12.14 0.87
N CYS A 48 -7.35 -11.87 1.89
CA CYS A 48 -6.34 -12.83 2.35
C CYS A 48 -6.99 -14.05 3.01
N HIS A 49 -6.24 -15.14 3.12
CA HIS A 49 -6.66 -16.33 3.85
C HIS A 49 -6.97 -15.98 5.32
N LYS A 50 -7.92 -16.68 5.96
CA LYS A 50 -8.36 -16.42 7.36
C LYS A 50 -7.23 -16.44 8.40
N LYS A 51 -6.15 -17.15 8.10
CA LYS A 51 -4.93 -17.27 8.93
C LYS A 51 -3.78 -16.37 8.44
N ALA A 52 -4.06 -15.36 7.63
CA ALA A 52 -3.11 -14.37 7.12
C ALA A 52 -3.47 -12.94 7.54
N ARG A 53 -2.49 -12.03 7.44
CA ARG A 53 -2.63 -10.59 7.62
C ARG A 53 -2.27 -9.89 6.31
N CYS A 54 -2.99 -8.82 5.99
CA CYS A 54 -2.63 -7.94 4.89
C CYS A 54 -1.57 -6.94 5.36
N ILE A 55 -0.38 -6.95 4.76
CA ILE A 55 0.71 -6.03 5.08
C ILE A 55 1.19 -5.41 3.77
N LYS A 56 1.07 -4.08 3.62
CA LYS A 56 1.50 -3.33 2.42
C LYS A 56 1.00 -3.96 1.11
N GLY A 57 -0.25 -4.43 1.05
CA GLY A 57 -0.84 -5.04 -0.14
C GLY A 57 -0.50 -6.51 -0.38
N THR A 58 0.31 -7.14 0.48
CA THR A 58 0.69 -8.56 0.41
C THR A 58 0.04 -9.34 1.55
N CYS A 59 -0.45 -10.55 1.25
CA CYS A 59 -1.00 -11.45 2.26
C CYS A 59 0.12 -12.28 2.89
N VAL A 60 0.30 -12.17 4.21
CA VAL A 60 1.34 -12.88 4.97
C VAL A 60 0.69 -13.76 6.03
N CYS A 61 1.02 -15.06 6.06
CA CYS A 61 0.49 -15.97 7.08
C CYS A 61 0.90 -15.54 8.50
N LYS A 62 0.02 -15.73 9.49
CA LYS A 62 0.32 -15.48 10.91
C LYS A 62 1.47 -16.40 11.38
N GLY A 63 2.28 -15.98 12.36
CA GLY A 63 3.58 -16.58 12.68
C GLY A 63 3.65 -18.11 12.93
N LYS A 64 2.54 -18.78 13.26
CA LYS A 64 2.46 -20.25 13.39
C LYS A 64 2.05 -20.97 12.10
N TYR A 65 1.96 -20.26 10.99
CA TYR A 65 1.47 -20.76 9.72
C TYR A 65 2.40 -20.38 8.56
N LYS A 66 2.57 -21.29 7.60
CA LYS A 66 3.35 -21.10 6.37
C LYS A 66 2.46 -21.39 5.15
N GLY A 67 2.68 -20.68 4.05
CA GLY A 67 1.93 -20.82 2.81
C GLY A 67 1.90 -19.53 2.00
N ASP A 68 1.02 -19.47 1.00
CA ASP A 68 0.90 -18.35 0.05
C ASP A 68 0.15 -17.12 0.62
N GLY A 69 -0.47 -17.24 1.80
CA GLY A 69 -1.21 -16.17 2.46
C GLY A 69 -2.55 -15.81 1.80
N VAL A 70 -2.78 -16.23 0.55
CA VAL A 70 -3.98 -15.93 -0.24
C VAL A 70 -4.98 -17.08 -0.14
N ARG A 71 -4.54 -18.32 -0.38
CA ARG A 71 -5.40 -19.52 -0.37
C ARG A 71 -5.03 -20.50 0.74
N SER A 72 -3.78 -20.47 1.19
CA SER A 72 -3.18 -21.51 2.01
C SER A 72 -2.30 -20.91 3.10
N CYS A 73 -2.64 -21.23 4.35
CA CYS A 73 -1.77 -21.06 5.51
C CYS A 73 -1.88 -22.33 6.36
N LYS A 74 -0.89 -23.21 6.21
CA LYS A 74 -0.79 -24.48 6.94
C LYS A 74 -0.02 -24.26 8.23
N LYS A 75 -0.51 -24.81 9.35
CA LYS A 75 0.18 -24.68 10.65
C LYS A 75 1.52 -25.40 10.50
N VAL A 76 2.62 -24.65 10.65
CA VAL A 76 3.92 -25.30 10.75
C VAL A 76 3.97 -25.93 12.14
N LYS A 77 4.08 -27.26 12.18
CA LYS A 77 4.55 -27.95 13.38
C LYS A 77 6.02 -27.51 13.51
N GLY A 78 6.23 -26.41 14.20
CA GLY A 78 7.57 -25.94 14.51
C GLY A 78 8.28 -27.06 15.23
N ASN A 79 9.41 -27.50 14.70
CA ASN A 79 10.30 -28.32 15.50
C ASN A 79 10.74 -27.47 16.69
N LEU A 80 10.52 -28.08 17.84
CA LEU A 80 10.85 -27.70 19.19
C LEU A 80 12.39 -27.67 19.35
N ILE A 81 13.07 -26.57 19.00
CA ILE A 81 14.53 -26.44 19.21
C ILE A 81 14.92 -25.13 19.91
N ILE A 82 14.02 -24.58 20.74
CA ILE A 82 14.37 -23.51 21.69
C ILE A 82 13.97 -23.88 23.13
N THR A 83 13.12 -24.88 23.33
CA THR A 83 12.77 -25.42 24.66
C THR A 83 13.49 -26.74 24.99
N LYS A 84 14.26 -27.30 24.05
CA LYS A 84 15.23 -28.38 24.30
C LYS A 84 16.65 -27.87 24.08
N ILE A 85 16.98 -26.68 24.60
CA ILE A 85 18.37 -26.47 25.00
C ILE A 85 18.52 -27.40 26.22
N SER A 86 18.95 -28.63 25.96
CA SER A 86 19.42 -29.55 26.98
C SER A 86 20.66 -28.92 27.59
N ILE A 87 20.48 -28.00 28.54
CA ILE A 87 21.53 -27.69 29.50
C ILE A 87 21.51 -28.86 30.48
N THR A 88 22.23 -29.92 30.14
CA THR A 88 22.60 -30.96 31.09
C THR A 88 23.70 -30.34 31.95
N PHE A 89 23.38 -30.01 33.21
CA PHE A 89 24.38 -29.81 34.27
C PHE A 89 24.62 -31.15 34.96
#